data_AF-A0A3B9WUE5-F1
#
_entry.id   AF-A0A3B9WUE5-F1
#
_cell.length_a   1.000
_cell.length_b   1.000
_cell.length_c   1.000
_cell.angle_alpha   90.00
_cell.angle_beta   90.00
_cell.angle_gamma   90.00
#
_symmetry.space_group_name_H-M   'P 1'
#
loop_
_entity.id
_entity.type
_entity.pdbx_description
1 polymer ?
#
loop_
_entity_poly.entity_id
_entity_poly.type
_entity_poly.pdbx_seq_one_letter_code
_entity_poly.pdbx_strand_id
1 'polypeptide(L)' 'MKKESYKVIMILLVPKIVNLIMERKGLDEIHACQAFYNSDLYEKLEQEENDLWQLNAEELYGIFDRAKEPDAIPA' A
#
# COMPACT_ATOMS: atom_id res chain seq x y z
N MET A 1 22.66 0.14 9.07
CA MET A 1 22.23 0.02 7.66
C MET A 1 20.72 -0.11 7.44
N LYS A 2 19.85 -0.28 8.46
CA LYS A 2 18.41 -0.54 8.21
C LYS A 2 17.52 0.71 7.98
N LYS A 3 17.68 1.79 8.76
CA LYS A 3 16.77 2.95 8.74
C LYS A 3 16.76 3.79 7.47
N GLU A 4 17.89 3.99 6.81
CA GLU A 4 17.94 4.84 5.61
C GLU A 4 17.37 4.14 4.37
N SER A 5 17.58 2.83 4.27
CA SER A 5 17.04 2.02 3.16
C SER A 5 15.53 1.99 3.15
N TYR A 6 14.89 1.89 4.33
CA TYR A 6 13.44 1.88 4.46
C TYR A 6 12.77 3.15 3.88
N LYS A 7 13.27 4.34 4.25
CA LYS A 7 12.73 5.61 3.74
C LYS A 7 12.90 5.75 2.22
N VAL A 8 14.05 5.31 1.70
CA VAL A 8 14.31 5.31 0.25
C VAL A 8 13.37 4.35 -0.47
N ILE A 9 13.13 3.16 0.09
CA ILE A 9 12.22 2.17 -0.48
C ILE A 9 10.77 2.69 -0.48
N MET A 10 10.32 3.36 0.59
CA MET A 10 8.99 3.96 0.63
C MET A 10 8.76 4.99 -0.48
N ILE A 11 9.75 5.85 -0.76
CA ILE A 11 9.68 6.84 -1.86
C ILE A 11 9.44 6.14 -3.21
N LEU A 12 9.93 4.91 -3.38
CA LEU A 12 9.74 4.12 -4.59
C LEU A 12 8.43 3.30 -4.59
N LEU A 13 7.97 2.86 -3.41
CA LEU A 13 6.78 2.02 -3.28
C LEU A 13 5.49 2.82 -3.36
N VAL A 14 5.41 3.97 -2.67
CA VAL A 14 4.18 4.76 -2.58
C VAL A 14 3.63 5.14 -3.97
N PRO A 15 4.42 5.68 -4.90
CA PRO A 15 3.91 6.02 -6.23
C PRO A 15 3.42 4.79 -7.00
N LYS A 16 4.06 3.63 -6.82
CA LYS A 16 3.66 2.39 -7.49
C LYS A 16 2.33 1.86 -6.97
N ILE A 17 2.12 1.92 -5.65
CA ILE A 17 0.86 1.48 -5.04
C ILE A 17 -0.28 2.43 -5.47
N VAL A 18 -0.04 3.75 -5.47
CA VAL A 18 -1.03 4.73 -5.95
C VAL A 18 -1.39 4.48 -7.41
N ASN A 19 -0.43 4.20 -8.29
CA ASN A 19 -0.71 3.83 -9.69
C ASN A 19 -1.58 2.56 -9.79
N LEU A 20 -1.27 1.51 -9.01
CA LEU A 20 -2.10 0.30 -8.99
C LEU A 20 -3.52 0.59 -8.52
N ILE A 21 -3.70 1.49 -7.55
CA ILE A 21 -5.02 1.94 -7.10
C ILE A 21 -5.76 2.67 -8.22
N MET A 22 -5.11 3.59 -8.92
CA MET A 22 -5.70 4.30 -10.07
C MET A 22 -6.16 3.32 -11.15
N GLU A 23 -5.26 2.43 -11.59
CA GLU A 23 -5.51 1.47 -12.66
C GLU A 23 -6.62 0.48 -12.31
N ARG A 24 -6.61 -0.08 -11.09
CA ARG A 24 -7.50 -1.18 -10.71
C ARG A 24 -8.84 -0.72 -10.14
N LYS A 25 -8.90 0.49 -9.56
CA LYS A 25 -10.14 1.07 -9.00
C LYS A 25 -10.75 2.15 -9.90
N GLY A 26 -10.08 2.55 -10.99
CA GLY A 26 -10.57 3.59 -11.91
C GLY A 26 -10.61 4.98 -11.27
N LEU A 27 -9.71 5.24 -10.30
CA LEU A 27 -9.62 6.51 -9.59
C LEU A 27 -8.61 7.45 -10.27
N ASP A 28 -8.84 8.75 -10.17
CA ASP A 28 -7.79 9.73 -10.48
C ASP A 28 -6.72 9.76 -9.37
N GLU A 29 -5.62 10.45 -9.64
CA GLU A 29 -4.47 10.52 -8.75
C GLU A 29 -4.81 11.07 -7.36
N ILE A 30 -5.68 12.09 -7.27
CA ILE A 30 -6.06 12.71 -6.00
C ILE A 30 -6.84 11.71 -5.16
N HIS A 31 -7.86 11.07 -5.74
CA HIS A 31 -8.68 10.10 -5.04
C HIS A 31 -7.89 8.82 -4.69
N ALA A 32 -6.97 8.38 -5.55
CA ALA A 32 -6.10 7.24 -5.27
C ALA A 32 -5.11 7.53 -4.12
N CYS A 33 -4.50 8.72 -4.11
CA CYS A 33 -3.68 9.19 -2.99
C CYS A 33 -4.48 9.20 -1.69
N GLN A 34 -5.68 9.81 -1.70
CA GLN A 34 -6.55 9.85 -0.53
C GLN A 34 -6.92 8.45 -0.03
N ALA A 35 -7.24 7.53 -0.94
CA ALA A 35 -7.55 6.16 -0.57
C ALA A 35 -6.34 5.47 0.07
N PHE A 36 -5.15 5.65 -0.50
CA PHE A 36 -3.92 5.07 0.03
C PHE A 36 -3.53 5.61 1.41
N TYR A 37 -3.44 6.94 1.57
CA TYR A 37 -3.02 7.56 2.84
C TYR A 37 -4.01 7.34 3.99
N ASN A 38 -5.30 7.08 3.68
CA ASN A 38 -6.32 6.73 4.66
C ASN A 38 -6.50 5.22 4.86
N SER A 39 -5.53 4.39 4.42
CA SER A 39 -5.61 2.93 4.53
C SER A 39 -4.80 2.38 5.69
N ASP A 40 -5.27 1.27 6.27
CA ASP A 40 -4.52 0.47 7.24
C ASP A 40 -3.15 0.04 6.71
N LEU A 41 -3.02 -0.11 5.39
CA LEU A 41 -1.73 -0.41 4.77
C LEU A 41 -0.74 0.72 4.99
N TYR A 42 -1.16 1.98 4.83
CA TYR A 42 -0.28 3.12 5.03
C TYR A 42 0.11 3.27 6.50
N GLU A 43 -0.85 3.16 7.43
CA GLU A 43 -0.58 3.17 8.87
C GLU A 43 0.42 2.08 9.28
N LYS A 44 0.25 0.87 8.71
CA LYS A 44 1.22 -0.20 8.90
C LYS A 44 2.54 0.18 8.26
N LEU A 45 2.59 0.62 7.01
CA LEU A 45 3.85 0.94 6.34
C LEU A 45 4.69 1.93 7.11
N GLU A 46 4.11 2.89 7.84
CA GLU A 46 4.83 3.83 8.73
C GLU A 46 5.53 3.15 9.94
N GLN A 47 5.11 1.94 10.30
CA GLN A 47 5.70 1.13 11.37
C GLN A 47 6.82 0.24 10.81
N GLU A 48 8.07 0.62 11.05
CA GLU A 48 9.29 -0.07 10.55
C GLU A 48 9.34 -1.57 10.92
N GLU A 49 8.66 -1.98 12.00
CA GLU A 49 8.72 -3.32 12.60
C GLU A 49 7.97 -4.42 11.84
N ASN A 50 7.11 -4.07 10.87
CA ASN A 50 6.25 -5.05 10.22
C ASN A 50 6.83 -5.68 8.94
N ASP A 51 8.05 -5.32 8.57
CA ASP A 51 8.77 -5.79 7.37
C ASP A 51 7.99 -5.66 6.04
N LEU A 52 6.85 -4.96 6.01
CA LEU A 52 6.00 -4.82 4.81
C LEU A 52 6.71 -4.09 3.68
N TRP A 53 7.65 -3.21 4.02
CA TRP A 53 8.50 -2.52 3.06
C TRP A 53 9.41 -3.45 2.24
N GLN A 54 9.55 -4.72 2.64
CA GLN A 54 10.27 -5.73 1.85
C GLN A 54 9.39 -6.33 0.73
N LEU A 55 8.07 -6.17 0.82
CA LEU A 55 7.14 -6.63 -0.20
C LEU A 55 7.16 -5.72 -1.43
N ASN A 56 6.80 -6.27 -2.57
CA ASN A 56 6.65 -5.51 -3.80
C ASN A 56 5.27 -4.79 -3.86
N ALA A 57 5.13 -3.88 -4.82
CA ALA A 57 3.94 -3.03 -4.93
C ALA A 57 2.64 -3.82 -5.19
N GLU A 58 2.69 -4.95 -5.89
CA GLU A 58 1.52 -5.81 -6.15
C GLU A 58 1.05 -6.53 -4.89
N GLU A 59 2.00 -7.05 -4.10
CA GLU A 59 1.71 -7.68 -2.81
C GLU A 59 1.09 -6.69 -1.83
N LEU A 60 1.66 -5.48 -1.77
CA LEU A 60 1.16 -4.39 -0.94
C LEU A 60 -0.22 -3.93 -1.41
N TYR A 61 -0.43 -3.77 -2.72
CA TYR A 61 -1.75 -3.49 -3.28
C TYR A 61 -2.76 -4.56 -2.88
N GLY A 62 -2.40 -5.84 -2.93
CA GLY A 62 -3.28 -6.91 -2.48
C GLY A 62 -3.67 -6.80 -1.00
N ILE A 63 -2.77 -6.33 -0.13
CA ILE A 63 -3.08 -6.06 1.28
C ILE A 63 -4.05 -4.86 1.40
N PHE A 64 -3.79 -3.79 0.65
CA PHE A 64 -4.69 -2.63 0.58
C PHE A 64 -6.11 -3.03 0.15
N ASP A 65 -6.21 -3.87 -0.88
CA ASP A 65 -7.48 -4.27 -1.48
C ASP A 65 -8.30 -5.15 -0.52
N ARG A 66 -7.64 -6.14 0.11
CA ARG A 66 -8.27 -7.03 1.10
C ARG A 66 -8.75 -6.28 2.35
N ALA A 67 -8.08 -5.20 2.77
CA ALA A 67 -8.50 -4.42 3.93
C ALA A 67 -9.88 -3.75 3.75
N LYS A 68 -10.36 -3.61 2.50
CA LYS A 68 -11.70 -3.09 2.18
C LYS A 68 -12.77 -4.17 2.05
N GLU A 69 -12.37 -5.45 1.99
CA GLU A 69 -13.28 -6.60 2.02
C GLU A 69 -13.20 -7.29 3.38
N PRO A 70 -13.96 -6.82 4.39
CA PRO A 70 -14.16 -7.59 5.61
C PRO A 70 -14.94 -8.86 5.21
N ASP A 71 -14.24 -9.98 5.12
CA ASP A 71 -14.80 -11.33 4.95
C ASP A 71 -15.52 -11.62 3.61
N ALA A 72 -14.77 -11.71 2.51
CA ALA A 72 -15.12 -12.68 1.47
C ALA A 72 -14.51 -14.05 1.82
N ILE A 73 -15.12 -14.73 2.78
CA ILE A 73 -14.87 -16.16 3.08
C ILE A 73 -15.30 -16.95 1.83
N PRO A 74 -14.42 -17.73 1.17
CA PRO A 74 -14.86 -18.62 0.10
C PRO A 74 -15.71 -19.74 0.72
N ALA A 75 -16.90 -19.94 0.14
CA ALA A 75 -17.78 -21.07 0.41
C ALA A 75 -17.17 -22.41 -0.03
#